data_AF-A0A1G6XKN8-F1
#
_entry.id   AF-A0A1G6XKN8-F1
#
_cell.length_a   1.000
_cell.length_b   1.000
_cell.length_c   1.000
_cell.angle_alpha   90.00
_cell.angle_beta   90.00
_cell.angle_gamma   90.00
#
_symmetry.space_group_name_H-M   'P 1'
#
loop_
_entity.id
_entity.type
_entity.pdbx_description
1 polymer ?
#
loop_
_entity_poly.entity_id
_entity_poly.type
_entity_poly.pdbx_seq_one_letter_code
_entity_poly.pdbx_strand_id
1 'polypeptide(L)'
;MTARKRLLLNSLFFFVCVAIATAAILYNYSYKVCWRCDTQDYYQRGKEFVCRAETELQETGIDFLRLAAERGWPQAKILLAESYSNHLPDGYQPLDHHASHCLNGQLGDNAVAARALFNDGYQALRAQKANDSQLLYNMGLLYNATILAGDQPDQLALQCFEQAAEAGHQAARLHLARHFHQRSDYPRASHWLLLAAEAGSDPAPALQLGDYHFYGRGLEQDYNKAVNWYRQALKIAKQQAARQPQAERAAVEDEPRARIDMALRKLQQNRHLTPLTLGYRVVGDANRFEVLCDGHDGPIGTIERDPQGLVARLASDLELPVGVATAHKTFGSLDAATDWLLQTYGRSRHGSSKKFYFQLQR
;
A
#
# COMPACT_ATOMS: atom_id res chain seq x y z
N MET A 1 -52.29 -38.85 -55.67
CA MET A 1 -50.82 -39.12 -55.72
C MET A 1 -50.62 -40.62 -55.86
N THR A 2 -49.88 -41.09 -56.88
CA THR A 2 -49.59 -42.53 -57.04
C THR A 2 -48.68 -43.03 -55.92
N ALA A 3 -48.78 -44.32 -55.54
CA ALA A 3 -47.97 -44.92 -54.46
C ALA A 3 -46.46 -44.65 -54.64
N ARG A 4 -45.99 -44.67 -55.90
CA ARG A 4 -44.61 -44.36 -56.28
C ARG A 4 -44.20 -42.91 -55.99
N LYS A 5 -45.11 -41.95 -56.18
CA LYS A 5 -44.86 -40.53 -55.84
C LYS A 5 -44.85 -40.29 -54.33
N ARG A 6 -45.66 -41.02 -53.54
CA ARG A 6 -45.60 -40.98 -52.07
C ARG A 6 -44.29 -41.56 -51.53
N LEU A 7 -43.83 -42.68 -52.08
CA LEU A 7 -42.58 -43.30 -51.67
C LEU A 7 -41.39 -42.36 -51.90
N LEU A 8 -41.32 -41.75 -53.10
CA LEU A 8 -40.28 -40.77 -53.44
C LEU A 8 -40.32 -39.53 -52.52
N LEU A 9 -41.52 -39.02 -52.21
CA LEU A 9 -41.66 -37.87 -51.32
C LEU A 9 -41.20 -38.20 -49.89
N ASN A 10 -41.56 -39.38 -49.37
CA ASN A 10 -41.15 -39.82 -48.04
C ASN A 10 -39.65 -40.07 -47.95
N SER A 11 -39.04 -40.66 -48.99
CA SER A 11 -37.59 -40.82 -49.05
C SER A 11 -36.87 -39.47 -49.09
N LEU A 12 -37.36 -38.51 -49.88
CA LEU A 12 -36.80 -37.16 -49.93
C LEU A 12 -36.89 -36.47 -48.55
N PHE A 13 -38.04 -36.59 -47.88
CA PHE A 13 -38.25 -36.04 -46.54
C PHE A 13 -37.28 -36.64 -45.52
N PHE A 14 -37.08 -37.97 -45.57
CA PHE A 14 -36.12 -38.66 -44.70
C PHE A 14 -34.68 -38.16 -44.91
N PHE A 15 -34.23 -38.02 -46.16
CA PHE A 15 -32.89 -37.50 -46.45
C PHE A 15 -32.70 -36.04 -46.01
N VAL A 16 -33.72 -35.20 -46.19
CA VAL A 16 -33.69 -33.81 -45.71
C VAL A 16 -33.61 -33.77 -44.18
N CYS A 17 -34.37 -34.60 -43.47
CA CYS A 17 -34.28 -34.71 -42.01
C CYS A 17 -32.90 -35.18 -41.54
N VAL A 18 -32.30 -36.17 -42.21
CA VAL A 18 -30.94 -36.65 -41.88
C VAL A 18 -29.88 -35.58 -42.17
N ALA A 19 -30.02 -34.82 -43.26
CA ALA A 19 -29.13 -33.71 -43.59
C ALA A 19 -29.23 -32.56 -42.58
N ILE A 20 -30.44 -32.21 -42.14
CA ILE A 20 -30.65 -31.20 -41.09
C ILE A 20 -30.09 -31.70 -39.75
N ALA A 21 -30.31 -32.97 -39.40
CA ALA A 21 -29.79 -33.55 -38.17
C ALA A 21 -28.26 -33.60 -38.17
N THR A 22 -27.63 -34.04 -39.26
CA THR A 22 -26.16 -34.04 -39.39
C THR A 22 -25.58 -32.63 -39.42
N ALA A 23 -26.22 -31.68 -40.11
CA ALA A 23 -25.83 -30.27 -40.07
C ALA A 23 -25.96 -29.68 -38.66
N ALA A 24 -27.04 -29.99 -37.92
CA ALA A 24 -27.22 -29.56 -36.54
C ALA A 24 -26.19 -30.21 -35.59
N ILE A 25 -25.84 -31.48 -35.81
CA ILE A 25 -24.78 -32.18 -35.06
C ILE A 25 -23.41 -31.56 -35.36
N LEU A 26 -23.10 -31.32 -36.62
CA LEU A 26 -21.85 -30.68 -37.04
C LEU A 26 -21.76 -29.22 -36.56
N TYR A 27 -22.88 -28.51 -36.60
CA TYR A 27 -23.02 -27.16 -36.04
C TYR A 27 -22.73 -27.20 -34.54
N ASN A 28 -23.43 -28.03 -33.76
CA ASN A 28 -23.21 -28.21 -32.32
C ASN A 28 -21.76 -28.65 -31.99
N TYR A 29 -21.16 -29.55 -32.78
CA TYR A 29 -19.75 -29.93 -32.66
C TYR A 29 -18.78 -28.79 -33.00
N SER A 30 -19.12 -27.91 -33.93
CA SER A 30 -18.24 -26.79 -34.32
C SER A 30 -18.12 -25.71 -33.25
N TYR A 31 -19.13 -25.55 -32.39
CA TYR A 31 -19.07 -24.63 -31.24
C TYR A 31 -18.33 -25.24 -30.04
N LYS A 32 -18.35 -26.57 -29.90
CA LYS A 32 -17.70 -27.30 -28.80
C LYS A 32 -16.28 -27.78 -29.11
N VAL A 33 -15.89 -27.84 -30.38
CA VAL A 33 -14.58 -28.34 -30.81
C VAL A 33 -13.93 -27.33 -31.72
N CYS A 34 -12.86 -26.70 -31.22
CA CYS A 34 -11.99 -25.90 -32.06
C CYS A 34 -10.90 -26.77 -32.70
N TRP A 35 -11.05 -27.06 -33.98
CA TRP A 35 -10.22 -28.00 -34.73
C TRP A 35 -8.75 -27.58 -34.93
N ARG A 36 -8.39 -26.33 -34.59
CA ARG A 36 -7.02 -25.78 -34.70
C ARG A 36 -6.63 -24.84 -33.55
N CYS A 37 -7.37 -24.86 -32.44
CA CYS A 37 -7.06 -23.96 -31.33
C CYS A 37 -5.83 -24.43 -30.56
N ASP A 38 -4.93 -23.50 -30.29
CA ASP A 38 -3.93 -23.68 -29.23
C ASP A 38 -4.57 -23.43 -27.85
N THR A 39 -3.80 -23.61 -26.78
CA THR A 39 -4.30 -23.44 -25.41
C THR A 39 -4.76 -22.00 -25.13
N GLN A 40 -4.13 -21.00 -25.76
CA GLN A 40 -4.52 -19.60 -25.60
C GLN A 40 -5.87 -19.32 -26.26
N ASP A 41 -6.14 -19.90 -27.43
CA ASP A 41 -7.41 -19.76 -28.12
C ASP A 41 -8.59 -20.32 -27.28
N TYR A 42 -8.39 -21.45 -26.60
CA TYR A 42 -9.40 -21.98 -25.68
C TYR A 42 -9.70 -21.02 -24.53
N TYR A 43 -8.67 -20.40 -23.96
CA TYR A 43 -8.86 -19.38 -22.92
C TYR A 43 -9.63 -18.17 -23.44
N GLN A 44 -9.26 -17.62 -24.61
CA GLN A 44 -9.96 -16.45 -25.16
C GLN A 44 -11.43 -16.74 -25.48
N ARG A 45 -11.71 -17.87 -26.16
CA ARG A 45 -13.08 -18.30 -26.46
C ARG A 45 -13.89 -18.56 -25.20
N GLY A 46 -13.27 -19.19 -24.19
CA GLY A 46 -13.89 -19.46 -22.90
C GLY A 46 -14.42 -18.17 -22.27
N LYS A 47 -13.58 -17.13 -22.19
CA LYS A 47 -13.96 -15.82 -21.64
C LYS A 47 -15.09 -15.12 -22.41
N GLU A 48 -15.07 -15.20 -23.73
CA GLU A 48 -16.13 -14.60 -24.55
C GLU A 48 -17.47 -15.31 -24.36
N PHE A 49 -17.44 -16.63 -24.17
CA PHE A 49 -18.64 -17.46 -24.11
C PHE A 49 -19.32 -17.41 -22.74
N VAL A 50 -18.56 -17.34 -21.65
CA VAL A 50 -19.12 -17.23 -20.29
C VAL A 50 -19.94 -15.96 -20.08
N CYS A 51 -19.73 -14.93 -20.90
CA CYS A 51 -20.50 -13.68 -20.86
C CYS A 51 -21.71 -13.65 -21.80
N ARG A 52 -22.00 -14.74 -22.51
CA ARG A 52 -23.19 -14.85 -23.38
C ARG A 52 -24.45 -15.02 -22.54
N ALA A 53 -25.60 -14.64 -23.09
CA ALA A 53 -26.87 -14.75 -22.39
C ALA A 53 -27.42 -16.18 -22.43
N GLU A 54 -27.06 -16.95 -23.45
CA GLU A 54 -27.48 -18.33 -23.64
C GLU A 54 -26.74 -19.29 -22.70
N THR A 55 -27.47 -20.02 -21.86
CA THR A 55 -26.90 -20.98 -20.88
C THR A 55 -25.99 -22.02 -21.54
N GLU A 56 -26.37 -22.55 -22.71
CA GLU A 56 -25.53 -23.52 -23.43
C GLU A 56 -24.16 -22.95 -23.83
N LEU A 57 -24.11 -21.66 -24.19
CA LEU A 57 -22.86 -20.99 -24.52
C LEU A 57 -22.03 -20.72 -23.26
N GLN A 58 -22.67 -20.35 -22.16
CA GLN A 58 -22.00 -20.18 -20.87
C GLN A 58 -21.33 -21.49 -20.40
N GLU A 59 -22.06 -22.61 -20.45
CA GLU A 59 -21.53 -23.94 -20.12
C GLU A 59 -20.35 -24.32 -21.04
N THR A 60 -20.49 -24.09 -22.35
CA THR A 60 -19.41 -24.32 -23.31
C THR A 60 -18.18 -23.45 -23.00
N GLY A 61 -18.39 -22.20 -22.57
CA GLY A 61 -17.33 -21.30 -22.15
C GLY A 61 -16.58 -21.82 -20.92
N ILE A 62 -17.29 -22.34 -19.93
CA ILE A 62 -16.72 -22.97 -18.73
C ILE A 62 -15.87 -24.19 -19.13
N ASP A 63 -16.37 -25.03 -20.02
CA ASP A 63 -15.63 -26.21 -20.50
C ASP A 63 -14.33 -25.83 -21.22
N PHE A 64 -14.34 -24.76 -22.03
CA PHE A 64 -13.13 -24.22 -22.64
C PHE A 64 -12.12 -23.70 -21.62
N LEU A 65 -12.59 -23.01 -20.58
CA LEU A 65 -11.71 -22.55 -19.49
C LEU A 65 -11.09 -23.72 -18.73
N ARG A 66 -11.87 -24.78 -18.43
CA ARG A 66 -11.37 -26.01 -17.79
C ARG A 66 -10.30 -26.68 -18.64
N LEU A 67 -10.56 -26.86 -19.93
CA LEU A 67 -9.60 -27.45 -20.85
C LEU A 67 -8.32 -26.62 -20.96
N ALA A 68 -8.43 -25.29 -21.01
CA ALA A 68 -7.26 -24.40 -21.01
C ALA A 68 -6.45 -24.52 -19.71
N ALA A 69 -7.12 -24.60 -18.56
CA ALA A 69 -6.49 -24.79 -17.26
C ALA A 69 -5.78 -26.16 -17.16
N GLU A 70 -6.43 -27.24 -17.59
CA GLU A 70 -5.84 -28.60 -17.65
C GLU A 70 -4.61 -28.66 -18.55
N ARG A 71 -4.62 -27.91 -19.65
CA ARG A 71 -3.48 -27.76 -20.57
C ARG A 71 -2.40 -26.80 -20.07
N GLY A 72 -2.52 -26.30 -18.85
CA GLY A 72 -1.48 -25.52 -18.19
C GLY A 72 -1.58 -24.01 -18.35
N TRP A 73 -2.67 -23.46 -18.90
CA TRP A 73 -2.80 -22.00 -19.06
C TRP A 73 -3.01 -21.30 -17.71
N PRO A 74 -2.05 -20.49 -17.23
CA PRO A 74 -2.08 -19.98 -15.86
C PRO A 74 -3.29 -19.08 -15.57
N GLN A 75 -3.64 -18.20 -16.51
CA GLN A 75 -4.74 -17.26 -16.36
C GLN A 75 -6.10 -17.97 -16.34
N ALA A 76 -6.23 -19.11 -17.03
CA ALA A 76 -7.44 -19.93 -16.98
C ALA A 76 -7.58 -20.60 -15.60
N LYS A 77 -6.48 -21.11 -15.04
CA LYS A 77 -6.46 -21.67 -13.68
C LYS A 77 -6.90 -20.62 -12.65
N ILE A 78 -6.33 -19.42 -12.71
CA ILE A 78 -6.67 -18.31 -11.80
C ILE A 78 -8.13 -17.90 -11.96
N LEU A 79 -8.62 -17.72 -13.18
CA LEU A 79 -10.02 -17.33 -13.43
C LEU A 79 -11.03 -18.37 -12.89
N LEU A 80 -10.75 -19.66 -13.08
CA LEU A 80 -11.57 -20.72 -12.48
C LEU A 80 -11.47 -20.73 -10.96
N ALA A 81 -10.27 -20.52 -10.40
CA ALA A 81 -10.08 -20.47 -8.96
C ALA A 81 -10.84 -19.31 -8.30
N GLU A 82 -10.85 -18.14 -8.95
CA GLU A 82 -11.65 -16.98 -8.54
C GLU A 82 -13.14 -17.31 -8.53
N SER A 83 -13.63 -17.98 -9.58
CA SER A 83 -15.04 -18.36 -9.67
C SER A 83 -15.43 -19.48 -8.70
N TYR A 84 -14.52 -20.41 -8.38
CA TYR A 84 -14.74 -21.45 -7.37
C TYR A 84 -14.69 -20.91 -5.93
N SER A 85 -14.19 -19.69 -5.71
CA SER A 85 -14.02 -19.12 -4.39
C SER A 85 -15.09 -18.07 -4.10
N ASN A 86 -16.01 -18.38 -3.20
CA ASN A 86 -17.05 -17.43 -2.78
C ASN A 86 -16.54 -16.31 -1.86
N HIS A 87 -15.33 -16.43 -1.32
CA HIS A 87 -14.78 -15.54 -0.30
C HIS A 87 -13.31 -15.22 -0.59
N LEU A 88 -13.08 -14.39 -1.61
CA LEU A 88 -11.74 -13.84 -1.86
C LEU A 88 -11.40 -12.76 -0.81
N PRO A 89 -10.12 -12.57 -0.46
CA PRO A 89 -9.72 -11.57 0.53
C PRO A 89 -10.11 -10.15 0.11
N ASP A 90 -10.43 -9.30 1.08
CA ASP A 90 -10.73 -7.89 0.84
C ASP A 90 -9.59 -7.21 0.07
N GLY A 91 -9.95 -6.51 -1.01
CA GLY A 91 -9.01 -5.83 -1.89
C GLY A 91 -8.40 -6.72 -2.97
N TYR A 92 -8.72 -8.02 -3.04
CA TYR A 92 -8.29 -8.88 -4.16
C TYR A 92 -8.80 -8.32 -5.50
N GLN A 93 -7.92 -8.26 -6.50
CA GLN A 93 -8.21 -7.69 -7.81
C GLN A 93 -8.20 -8.77 -8.89
N PRO A 94 -9.37 -9.25 -9.37
CA PRO A 94 -9.43 -10.29 -10.40
C PRO A 94 -8.54 -9.97 -11.61
N LEU A 95 -7.83 -10.98 -12.14
CA LEU A 95 -6.97 -10.79 -13.30
C LEU A 95 -7.77 -10.42 -14.55
N ASP A 96 -9.01 -10.91 -14.67
CA ASP A 96 -9.94 -10.55 -15.73
C ASP A 96 -11.31 -10.19 -15.13
N HIS A 97 -11.47 -8.92 -14.75
CA HIS A 97 -12.69 -8.44 -14.07
C HIS A 97 -13.98 -8.72 -14.86
N HIS A 98 -13.93 -8.72 -16.19
CA HIS A 98 -15.12 -8.95 -17.00
C HIS A 98 -15.54 -10.43 -16.94
N ALA A 99 -14.60 -11.33 -17.21
CA ALA A 99 -14.89 -12.76 -17.18
C ALA A 99 -15.24 -13.25 -15.76
N SER A 100 -14.54 -12.77 -14.73
CA SER A 100 -14.84 -13.14 -13.33
C SER A 100 -16.25 -12.68 -12.92
N HIS A 101 -16.70 -11.51 -13.38
CA HIS A 101 -18.06 -11.06 -13.16
C HIS A 101 -19.10 -11.97 -13.85
N CYS A 102 -18.85 -12.38 -15.11
CA CYS A 102 -19.76 -13.27 -15.83
C CYS A 102 -19.85 -14.68 -15.20
N LEU A 103 -18.76 -15.15 -14.59
CA LEU A 103 -18.67 -16.45 -13.92
C LEU A 103 -19.17 -16.44 -12.47
N ASN A 104 -19.49 -15.27 -11.92
CA ASN A 104 -19.90 -15.16 -10.53
C ASN A 104 -21.19 -15.95 -10.27
N GLY A 105 -21.15 -16.89 -9.31
CA GLY A 105 -22.27 -17.77 -8.97
C GLY A 105 -22.62 -18.85 -10.00
N GLN A 106 -21.86 -18.95 -11.11
CA GLN A 106 -22.03 -20.02 -12.12
C GLN A 106 -21.37 -21.33 -11.69
N LEU A 107 -20.26 -21.22 -10.96
CA LEU A 107 -19.58 -22.36 -10.35
C LEU A 107 -19.93 -22.43 -8.87
N GLY A 108 -20.16 -23.64 -8.36
CA GLY A 108 -20.33 -23.87 -6.93
C GLY A 108 -19.03 -23.69 -6.16
N ASP A 109 -19.12 -23.38 -4.87
CA ASP A 109 -17.96 -23.21 -4.00
C ASP A 109 -17.12 -24.49 -3.97
N ASN A 110 -15.84 -24.37 -4.31
CA ASN A 110 -14.90 -25.47 -4.27
C ASN A 110 -13.52 -24.97 -3.85
N ALA A 111 -13.38 -24.64 -2.57
CA ALA A 111 -12.14 -24.13 -1.98
C ALA A 111 -10.91 -25.03 -2.23
N VAL A 112 -11.09 -26.36 -2.31
CA VAL A 112 -9.98 -27.30 -2.57
C VAL A 112 -9.48 -27.15 -4.01
N ALA A 113 -10.40 -27.13 -4.99
CA ALA A 113 -10.04 -26.90 -6.38
C ALA A 113 -9.48 -25.49 -6.61
N ALA A 114 -10.10 -24.47 -6.01
CA ALA A 114 -9.63 -23.09 -6.06
C ALA A 114 -8.20 -22.97 -5.54
N ARG A 115 -7.91 -23.57 -4.38
CA ARG A 115 -6.56 -23.59 -3.80
C ARG A 115 -5.54 -24.26 -4.71
N ALA A 116 -5.86 -25.42 -5.30
CA ALA A 116 -4.96 -26.11 -6.21
C ALA A 116 -4.67 -25.25 -7.47
N LEU A 117 -5.71 -24.70 -8.07
CA LEU A 117 -5.62 -23.87 -9.28
C LEU A 117 -4.90 -22.54 -9.02
N PHE A 118 -5.12 -21.89 -7.88
CA PHE A 118 -4.39 -20.68 -7.49
C PHE A 118 -2.90 -20.96 -7.32
N ASN A 119 -2.54 -22.03 -6.59
CA ASN A 119 -1.14 -22.38 -6.39
C ASN A 119 -0.42 -22.60 -7.72
N ASP A 120 -1.02 -23.42 -8.59
CA ASP A 120 -0.45 -23.75 -9.89
C ASP A 120 -0.39 -22.54 -10.83
N GLY A 121 -1.49 -21.78 -10.94
CA GLY A 121 -1.59 -20.59 -11.79
C GLY A 121 -0.62 -19.48 -11.39
N TYR A 122 -0.59 -19.10 -10.10
CA TYR A 122 0.32 -18.04 -9.63
C TYR A 122 1.79 -18.48 -9.66
N GLN A 123 2.13 -19.74 -9.36
CA GLN A 123 3.49 -20.24 -9.50
C GLN A 123 3.95 -20.21 -10.97
N ALA A 124 3.10 -20.62 -11.91
CA ALA A 124 3.43 -20.61 -13.33
C ALA A 124 3.67 -19.19 -13.85
N LEU A 125 2.83 -18.21 -13.48
CA LEU A 125 3.04 -16.81 -13.87
C LEU A 125 4.30 -16.21 -13.23
N ARG A 126 4.58 -16.54 -11.96
CA ARG A 126 5.81 -16.10 -11.28
C ARG A 126 7.06 -16.66 -11.96
N ALA A 127 7.04 -17.92 -12.39
CA ALA A 127 8.15 -18.55 -13.12
C ALA A 127 8.41 -17.89 -14.49
N GLN A 128 7.38 -17.34 -15.13
CA GLN A 128 7.50 -16.57 -16.37
C GLN A 128 8.07 -15.16 -16.15
N LYS A 129 8.46 -14.81 -14.91
CA LYS A 129 8.92 -13.46 -14.51
C LYS A 129 7.95 -12.36 -14.93
N ALA A 130 6.65 -12.65 -14.91
CA ALA A 130 5.63 -11.62 -15.00
C ALA A 130 5.71 -10.77 -13.73
N ASN A 131 6.53 -9.71 -13.77
CA ASN A 131 6.68 -8.76 -12.66
C ASN A 131 5.51 -7.77 -12.64
N ASP A 132 4.30 -8.32 -12.70
CA ASP A 132 3.07 -7.55 -12.60
C ASP A 132 2.81 -7.24 -11.13
N SER A 133 2.79 -5.95 -10.83
CA SER A 133 2.58 -5.44 -9.48
C SER A 133 1.22 -5.84 -8.89
N GLN A 134 0.19 -6.03 -9.72
CA GLN A 134 -1.13 -6.52 -9.29
C GLN A 134 -1.07 -8.01 -8.93
N LEU A 135 -0.39 -8.82 -9.74
CA LEU A 135 -0.20 -10.24 -9.48
C LEU A 135 0.48 -10.47 -8.14
N LEU A 136 1.59 -9.77 -7.88
CA LEU A 136 2.32 -9.85 -6.62
C LEU A 136 1.45 -9.40 -5.43
N TYR A 137 0.66 -8.34 -5.61
CA TYR A 137 -0.26 -7.88 -4.58
C TYR A 137 -1.33 -8.93 -4.25
N ASN A 138 -1.97 -9.53 -5.27
CA ASN A 138 -2.94 -10.59 -5.08
C ASN A 138 -2.33 -11.82 -4.41
N MET A 139 -1.11 -12.23 -4.81
CA MET A 139 -0.40 -13.32 -4.14
C MET A 139 -0.19 -13.01 -2.65
N GLY A 140 0.19 -11.78 -2.31
CA GLY A 140 0.31 -11.35 -0.92
C GLY A 140 -0.98 -11.51 -0.12
N LEU A 141 -2.12 -11.10 -0.69
CA LEU A 141 -3.43 -11.27 -0.07
C LEU A 141 -3.79 -12.74 0.11
N LEU A 142 -3.55 -13.58 -0.91
CA LEU A 142 -3.86 -15.01 -0.86
C LEU A 142 -2.96 -15.78 0.12
N TYR A 143 -1.69 -15.38 0.29
CA TYR A 143 -0.82 -15.94 1.33
C TYR A 143 -1.30 -15.55 2.72
N ASN A 144 -1.63 -14.27 2.96
CA ASN A 144 -2.22 -13.81 4.23
C ASN A 144 -3.51 -14.56 4.58
N ALA A 145 -4.33 -14.88 3.58
CA ALA A 145 -5.56 -15.65 3.75
C ALA A 145 -5.33 -17.17 3.83
N THR A 146 -4.08 -17.63 3.77
CA THR A 146 -3.68 -19.06 3.77
C THR A 146 -4.26 -19.89 2.61
N ILE A 147 -4.73 -19.22 1.55
CA ILE A 147 -5.23 -19.86 0.32
C ILE A 147 -4.04 -20.42 -0.46
N LEU A 148 -3.01 -19.60 -0.71
CA LEU A 148 -1.78 -20.10 -1.31
C LEU A 148 -0.99 -20.94 -0.29
N ALA A 149 -0.41 -22.03 -0.78
CA ALA A 149 0.45 -22.91 -0.02
C ALA A 149 1.88 -22.35 0.01
N GLY A 150 2.51 -22.40 1.18
CA GLY A 150 3.90 -22.01 1.37
C GLY A 150 4.30 -22.12 2.83
N ASP A 151 5.58 -22.38 3.06
CA ASP A 151 6.16 -22.33 4.39
C ASP A 151 6.20 -20.87 4.85
N GLN A 152 5.70 -20.60 6.07
CA GLN A 152 5.63 -19.25 6.64
C GLN A 152 4.85 -18.26 5.76
N PRO A 153 3.52 -18.45 5.59
CA PRO A 153 2.69 -17.66 4.69
C PRO A 153 2.74 -16.16 4.98
N ASP A 154 2.85 -15.74 6.24
CA ASP A 154 2.97 -14.32 6.62
C ASP A 154 4.23 -13.66 6.05
N GLN A 155 5.35 -14.40 6.02
CA GLN A 155 6.62 -13.89 5.48
C GLN A 155 6.57 -13.84 3.96
N LEU A 156 5.99 -14.86 3.32
CA LEU A 156 5.77 -14.88 1.87
C LEU A 156 4.84 -13.75 1.42
N ALA A 157 3.78 -13.48 2.20
CA ALA A 157 2.88 -12.38 1.96
C ALA A 157 3.59 -11.03 2.02
N LEU A 158 4.38 -10.81 3.08
CA LEU A 158 5.15 -9.57 3.24
C LEU A 158 6.11 -9.35 2.07
N GLN A 159 6.85 -10.39 1.65
CA GLN A 159 7.75 -10.32 0.49
C GLN A 159 6.99 -9.96 -0.81
N CYS A 160 5.81 -10.55 -1.02
CA CYS A 160 4.99 -10.23 -2.19
C CYS A 160 4.51 -8.77 -2.16
N PHE A 161 4.11 -8.26 -0.99
CA PHE A 161 3.73 -6.84 -0.85
C PHE A 161 4.90 -5.89 -1.06
N GLU A 162 6.10 -6.21 -0.55
CA GLU A 162 7.32 -5.43 -0.78
C GLU A 162 7.64 -5.33 -2.27
N GLN A 163 7.68 -6.47 -2.97
CA GLN A 163 7.93 -6.51 -4.42
C GLN A 163 6.85 -5.75 -5.20
N ALA A 164 5.57 -5.92 -4.85
CA ALA A 164 4.48 -5.18 -5.48
C ALA A 164 4.58 -3.67 -5.26
N ALA A 165 4.93 -3.24 -4.04
CA ALA A 165 5.04 -1.83 -3.67
C ALA A 165 6.23 -1.15 -4.36
N GLU A 166 7.36 -1.85 -4.45
CA GLU A 166 8.56 -1.44 -5.22
C GLU A 166 8.24 -1.34 -6.71
N ALA A 167 7.45 -2.26 -7.26
CA ALA A 167 6.94 -2.21 -8.63
C ALA A 167 5.87 -1.14 -8.88
N GLY A 168 5.47 -0.37 -7.86
CA GLY A 168 4.55 0.76 -8.01
C GLY A 168 3.09 0.51 -7.61
N HIS A 169 2.76 -0.67 -7.07
CA HIS A 169 1.38 -0.99 -6.68
C HIS A 169 0.91 -0.18 -5.47
N GLN A 170 -0.09 0.69 -5.67
CA GLN A 170 -0.53 1.62 -4.62
C GLN A 170 -1.17 0.91 -3.42
N ALA A 171 -2.02 -0.10 -3.66
CA ALA A 171 -2.63 -0.82 -2.55
C ALA A 171 -1.60 -1.64 -1.75
N ALA A 172 -0.48 -2.05 -2.37
CA ALA A 172 0.60 -2.73 -1.67
C ALA A 172 1.37 -1.77 -0.76
N ARG A 173 1.68 -0.56 -1.25
CA ARG A 173 2.29 0.50 -0.43
C ARG A 173 1.44 0.83 0.80
N LEU A 174 0.13 0.95 0.61
CA LEU A 174 -0.83 1.16 1.71
C LEU A 174 -0.87 -0.02 2.69
N HIS A 175 -0.80 -1.25 2.18
CA HIS A 175 -0.77 -2.46 3.01
C HIS A 175 0.51 -2.49 3.88
N LEU A 176 1.68 -2.19 3.30
CA LEU A 176 2.94 -2.11 4.03
C LEU A 176 2.94 -0.99 5.07
N ALA A 177 2.44 0.21 4.69
CA ALA A 177 2.27 1.31 5.61
C ALA A 177 1.45 0.90 6.84
N ARG A 178 0.31 0.23 6.64
CA ARG A 178 -0.54 -0.28 7.73
C ARG A 178 0.17 -1.36 8.55
N HIS A 179 0.88 -2.28 7.90
CA HIS A 179 1.63 -3.35 8.55
C HIS A 179 2.69 -2.81 9.52
N PHE A 180 3.48 -1.82 9.09
CA PHE A 180 4.50 -1.18 9.93
C PHE A 180 3.88 -0.26 10.98
N HIS A 181 2.80 0.44 10.65
CA HIS A 181 2.06 1.28 11.61
C HIS A 181 1.56 0.47 12.81
N GLN A 182 0.96 -0.70 12.57
CA GLN A 182 0.46 -1.58 13.64
C GLN A 182 1.57 -2.11 14.55
N ARG A 183 2.82 -2.16 14.05
CA ARG A 183 4.02 -2.55 14.80
C ARG A 183 4.74 -1.36 15.43
N SER A 184 4.13 -0.17 15.37
CA SER A 184 4.73 1.10 15.82
C SER A 184 6.06 1.44 15.13
N ASP A 185 6.35 0.84 13.97
CA ASP A 185 7.49 1.21 13.13
C ASP A 185 7.08 2.36 12.21
N TYR A 186 6.90 3.52 12.84
CA TYR A 186 6.47 4.72 12.16
C TYR A 186 7.46 5.24 11.11
N PRO A 187 8.80 5.13 11.28
CA PRO A 187 9.74 5.47 10.20
C PRO A 187 9.50 4.66 8.93
N ARG A 188 9.42 3.33 9.01
CA ARG A 188 9.13 2.51 7.82
C ARG A 188 7.72 2.75 7.29
N ALA A 189 6.73 2.91 8.15
CA ALA A 189 5.37 3.24 7.72
C ALA A 189 5.33 4.57 6.94
N SER A 190 6.03 5.60 7.44
CA SER A 190 6.09 6.91 6.79
C SER A 190 6.74 6.87 5.40
N HIS A 191 7.75 6.01 5.21
CA HIS A 191 8.38 5.81 3.90
C HIS A 191 7.36 5.30 2.87
N TRP A 192 6.59 4.27 3.21
CA TRP A 192 5.56 3.73 2.31
C TRP A 192 4.38 4.68 2.12
N LEU A 193 3.98 5.41 3.16
CA LEU A 193 2.94 6.43 3.05
C LEU A 193 3.36 7.58 2.13
N LEU A 194 4.63 7.99 2.16
CA LEU A 194 5.16 9.03 1.28
C LEU A 194 5.00 8.61 -0.19
N LEU A 195 5.45 7.41 -0.53
CA LEU A 195 5.33 6.86 -1.89
C LEU A 195 3.87 6.70 -2.32
N ALA A 196 2.96 6.38 -1.40
CA ALA A 196 1.52 6.31 -1.70
C ALA A 196 0.89 7.70 -1.87
N ALA A 197 1.28 8.69 -1.07
CA ALA A 197 0.79 10.07 -1.15
C ALA A 197 1.24 10.77 -2.45
N GLU A 198 2.46 10.50 -2.91
CA GLU A 198 3.02 11.05 -4.15
C GLU A 198 2.26 10.58 -5.40
N ALA A 199 1.69 9.37 -5.38
CA ALA A 199 0.85 8.89 -6.47
C ALA A 199 -0.44 9.71 -6.64
N GLY A 200 -0.89 10.40 -5.58
CA GLY A 200 -2.01 11.34 -5.63
C GLY A 200 -3.38 10.70 -5.88
N SER A 201 -3.49 9.37 -5.79
CA SER A 201 -4.72 8.62 -6.09
C SER A 201 -5.66 8.48 -4.90
N ASP A 202 -5.19 8.73 -3.66
CA ASP A 202 -5.94 8.59 -2.42
C ASP A 202 -5.50 9.70 -1.43
N PRO A 203 -6.42 10.46 -0.80
CA PRO A 203 -6.06 11.44 0.22
C PRO A 203 -5.60 10.82 1.55
N ALA A 204 -5.96 9.57 1.85
CA ALA A 204 -5.68 8.94 3.14
C ALA A 204 -4.18 8.83 3.50
N PRO A 205 -3.25 8.45 2.59
CA PRO A 205 -1.81 8.49 2.88
C PRO A 205 -1.32 9.86 3.34
N ALA A 206 -1.76 10.93 2.68
CA ALA A 206 -1.35 12.30 3.02
C ALA A 206 -1.95 12.75 4.36
N LEU A 207 -3.17 12.33 4.70
CA LEU A 207 -3.74 12.55 6.04
C LEU A 207 -2.89 11.86 7.11
N GLN A 208 -2.50 10.60 6.91
CA GLN A 208 -1.69 9.87 7.88
C GLN A 208 -0.28 10.47 8.05
N LEU A 209 0.37 10.91 6.98
CA LEU A 209 1.64 11.65 7.08
C LEU A 209 1.48 12.96 7.85
N GLY A 210 0.39 13.68 7.62
CA GLY A 210 0.02 14.86 8.39
C GLY A 210 -0.13 14.53 9.88
N ASP A 211 -0.80 13.43 10.21
CA ASP A 211 -0.95 12.96 11.59
C ASP A 211 0.42 12.56 12.20
N TYR A 212 1.32 11.96 11.44
CA TYR A 212 2.65 11.59 11.93
C TYR A 212 3.45 12.84 12.31
N HIS A 213 3.40 13.89 11.49
CA HIS A 213 4.00 15.19 11.83
C HIS A 213 3.25 15.93 12.94
N PHE A 214 1.92 15.81 13.02
CA PHE A 214 1.13 16.46 14.06
C PHE A 214 1.41 15.87 15.45
N TYR A 215 1.50 14.54 15.55
CA TYR A 215 1.71 13.82 16.81
C TYR A 215 3.19 13.48 17.09
N GLY A 216 4.10 13.67 16.13
CA GLY A 216 5.51 13.29 16.28
C GLY A 216 5.74 11.77 16.27
N ARG A 217 5.00 11.01 15.46
CA ARG A 217 5.09 9.55 15.38
C ARG A 217 6.17 9.12 14.41
N GLY A 218 7.34 8.73 14.91
CA GLY A 218 8.51 8.34 14.11
C GLY A 218 9.12 9.44 13.24
N LEU A 219 8.50 10.61 13.23
CA LEU A 219 8.93 11.83 12.58
C LEU A 219 8.93 12.95 13.63
N GLU A 220 9.72 14.01 13.39
CA GLU A 220 9.69 15.20 14.23
C GLU A 220 8.30 15.85 14.20
N GLN A 221 7.82 16.25 15.39
CA GLN A 221 6.56 16.99 15.50
C GLN A 221 6.71 18.36 14.85
N ASP A 222 5.94 18.61 13.80
CA ASP A 222 5.95 19.86 13.05
C ASP A 222 4.55 20.15 12.50
N TYR A 223 3.85 21.06 13.18
CA TYR A 223 2.50 21.44 12.80
C TYR A 223 2.45 22.16 11.43
N ASN A 224 3.54 22.81 10.98
CA ASN A 224 3.57 23.40 9.64
C ASN A 224 3.64 22.31 8.57
N LYS A 225 4.48 21.29 8.77
CA LYS A 225 4.53 20.11 7.88
C LYS A 225 3.19 19.37 7.89
N ALA A 226 2.55 19.22 9.05
CA ALA A 226 1.21 18.63 9.15
C ALA A 226 0.18 19.39 8.29
N VAL A 227 0.13 20.73 8.40
CA VAL A 227 -0.75 21.57 7.57
C VAL A 227 -0.48 21.36 6.07
N ASN A 228 0.78 21.28 5.66
CA ASN A 228 1.14 21.07 4.25
C ASN A 228 0.62 19.72 3.73
N TRP A 229 0.79 18.64 4.51
CA TRP A 229 0.28 17.32 4.16
C TRP A 229 -1.26 17.28 4.12
N TYR A 230 -1.94 17.88 5.10
CA TYR A 230 -3.40 17.95 5.07
C TYR A 230 -3.93 18.79 3.90
N ARG A 231 -3.22 19.85 3.50
CA ARG A 231 -3.55 20.61 2.28
C ARG A 231 -3.37 19.78 1.01
N GLN A 232 -2.34 18.95 0.95
CA GLN A 232 -2.16 18.00 -0.15
C GLN A 232 -3.30 16.98 -0.20
N ALA A 233 -3.70 16.41 0.95
CA ALA A 233 -4.87 15.53 1.03
C ALA A 233 -6.15 16.23 0.56
N LEU A 234 -6.39 17.48 1.01
CA LEU A 234 -7.53 18.28 0.57
C LEU A 234 -7.53 18.51 -0.95
N LYS A 235 -6.35 18.75 -1.54
CA LYS A 235 -6.21 18.92 -2.99
C LYS A 235 -6.57 17.63 -3.73
N ILE A 236 -6.11 16.48 -3.26
CA ILE A 236 -6.44 15.17 -3.86
C ILE A 236 -7.94 14.90 -3.76
N ALA A 237 -8.54 15.10 -2.57
CA ALA A 237 -9.97 14.92 -2.36
C ALA A 237 -10.82 15.81 -3.29
N LYS A 238 -10.42 17.08 -3.45
CA LYS A 238 -11.06 18.01 -4.39
C LYS A 238 -10.97 17.54 -5.84
N GLN A 239 -9.83 17.00 -6.25
CA GLN A 239 -9.63 16.48 -7.61
C GLN A 239 -10.52 15.26 -7.87
N GLN A 240 -10.64 14.35 -6.90
CA GLN A 240 -11.50 13.17 -7.00
C GLN A 240 -12.98 13.53 -7.07
N ALA A 241 -13.44 14.46 -6.23
CA ALA A 241 -14.85 14.87 -6.19
C ALA A 241 -15.23 15.95 -7.21
N ALA A 242 -14.31 16.36 -8.10
CA ALA A 242 -14.52 17.48 -9.04
C ALA A 242 -15.74 17.31 -9.97
N ARG A 243 -16.22 16.07 -10.17
CA ARG A 243 -17.41 15.75 -10.98
C ARG A 243 -18.65 15.41 -10.17
N GLN A 244 -18.54 15.32 -8.85
CA GLN A 244 -19.64 14.95 -7.95
C GLN A 244 -20.56 16.14 -7.63
N PRO A 245 -21.77 15.91 -7.11
CA PRO A 245 -22.64 16.96 -6.58
C PRO A 245 -22.00 17.76 -5.44
N GLN A 246 -22.46 19.00 -5.21
CA GLN A 246 -21.85 19.91 -4.23
C GLN A 246 -21.84 19.35 -2.79
N ALA A 247 -22.89 18.65 -2.38
CA ALA A 247 -22.96 18.06 -1.04
C ALA A 247 -21.88 16.99 -0.80
N GLU A 248 -21.62 16.15 -1.81
CA GLU A 248 -20.56 15.12 -1.74
C GLU A 248 -19.16 15.73 -1.79
N ARG A 249 -18.97 16.80 -2.57
CA ARG A 249 -17.71 17.58 -2.55
C ARG A 249 -17.42 18.14 -1.15
N ALA A 250 -18.42 18.72 -0.50
CA ALA A 250 -18.24 19.25 0.86
C ALA A 250 -17.86 18.12 1.84
N ALA A 251 -18.56 16.99 1.77
CA ALA A 251 -18.31 15.84 2.65
C ALA A 251 -16.87 15.29 2.56
N VAL A 252 -16.32 15.16 1.34
CA VAL A 252 -14.92 14.68 1.19
C VAL A 252 -13.87 15.70 1.64
N GLU A 253 -14.25 16.98 1.73
CA GLU A 253 -13.35 18.07 2.15
C GLU A 253 -13.35 18.29 3.66
N ASP A 254 -14.36 17.80 4.38
CA ASP A 254 -14.52 18.05 5.82
C ASP A 254 -13.37 17.46 6.64
N GLU A 255 -12.96 16.22 6.36
CA GLU A 255 -11.89 15.53 7.09
C GLU A 255 -10.54 16.24 6.97
N PRO A 256 -10.05 16.60 5.76
CA PRO A 256 -8.82 17.34 5.62
C PRO A 256 -8.91 18.76 6.20
N ARG A 257 -10.05 19.46 6.03
CA ARG A 257 -10.25 20.81 6.58
C ARG A 257 -10.20 20.82 8.10
N ALA A 258 -10.88 19.88 8.76
CA ALA A 258 -10.88 19.77 10.22
C ALA A 258 -9.47 19.56 10.79
N ARG A 259 -8.65 18.74 10.11
CA ARG A 259 -7.24 18.52 10.52
C ARG A 259 -6.35 19.74 10.24
N ILE A 260 -6.58 20.47 9.15
CA ILE A 260 -5.92 21.77 8.91
C ILE A 260 -6.23 22.73 10.05
N ASP A 261 -7.50 22.90 10.41
CA ASP A 261 -7.92 23.81 11.49
C ASP A 261 -7.37 23.39 12.85
N MET A 262 -7.31 22.08 13.12
CA MET A 262 -6.66 21.52 14.31
C MET A 262 -5.17 21.90 14.36
N ALA A 263 -4.42 21.69 13.28
CA ALA A 263 -3.01 22.01 13.20
C ALA A 263 -2.73 23.53 13.27
N LEU A 264 -3.56 24.35 12.64
CA LEU A 264 -3.46 25.81 12.72
C LEU A 264 -3.74 26.33 14.13
N ARG A 265 -4.72 25.78 14.86
CA ARG A 265 -4.96 26.12 16.26
C ARG A 265 -3.76 25.79 17.14
N LYS A 266 -3.12 24.64 16.94
CA LYS A 266 -1.87 24.29 17.64
C LYS A 266 -0.72 25.24 17.31
N LEU A 267 -0.58 25.64 16.05
CA LEU A 267 0.39 26.67 15.65
C LEU A 267 0.12 28.01 16.32
N GLN A 268 -1.14 28.43 16.46
CA GLN A 268 -1.51 29.67 17.14
C GLN A 268 -1.23 29.60 18.65
N GLN A 269 -1.59 28.50 19.31
CA GLN A 269 -1.26 28.27 20.73
C GLN A 269 0.25 28.30 20.96
N ASN A 270 1.01 27.70 20.05
CA ASN A 270 2.47 27.65 20.10
C ASN A 270 3.14 28.92 19.54
N ARG A 271 2.37 29.89 19.02
CA ARG A 271 2.91 31.15 18.46
C ARG A 271 3.52 32.04 19.54
N HIS A 272 3.10 31.84 20.80
CA HIS A 272 3.70 32.45 21.99
C HIS A 272 5.05 31.82 22.38
N LEU A 273 5.43 30.68 21.78
CA LEU A 273 6.77 30.09 21.87
C LEU A 273 7.69 30.74 20.83
N THR A 274 7.70 32.08 20.78
CA THR A 274 8.66 32.83 19.95
C THR A 274 10.06 32.25 20.12
N PRO A 275 10.81 32.06 19.02
CA PRO A 275 12.16 31.52 19.11
C PRO A 275 12.96 32.35 20.10
N LEU A 276 13.48 31.69 21.12
CA LEU A 276 14.22 32.37 22.17
C LEU A 276 15.65 32.51 21.69
N THR A 277 16.12 33.75 21.60
CA THR A 277 17.55 34.01 21.39
C THR A 277 18.19 34.11 22.75
N LEU A 278 19.08 33.18 23.07
CA LEU A 278 19.84 33.17 24.31
C LEU A 278 21.27 33.59 23.99
N GLY A 279 21.79 34.55 24.76
CA GLY A 279 23.21 34.83 24.75
C GLY A 279 23.98 33.71 25.45
N TYR A 280 25.14 33.37 24.92
CA TYR A 280 26.05 32.45 25.59
C TYR A 280 27.49 32.93 25.50
N ARG A 281 28.30 32.47 26.44
CA ARG A 281 29.75 32.71 26.51
C ARG A 281 30.46 31.43 26.89
N VAL A 282 31.66 31.25 26.35
CA VAL A 282 32.53 30.12 26.68
C VAL A 282 33.78 30.70 27.34
N VAL A 283 34.08 30.26 28.55
CA VAL A 283 35.22 30.75 29.35
C VAL A 283 36.04 29.56 29.78
N GLY A 284 37.36 29.62 29.67
CA GLY A 284 38.20 28.50 30.09
C GLY A 284 39.64 28.60 29.61
N ASP A 285 40.36 27.51 29.82
CA ASP A 285 41.73 27.32 29.39
C ASP A 285 41.86 26.13 28.40
N ALA A 286 43.07 25.72 28.08
CA ALA A 286 43.32 24.65 27.11
C ALA A 286 42.77 23.27 27.52
N ASN A 287 42.50 23.05 28.81
CA ASN A 287 42.10 21.76 29.36
C ASN A 287 40.65 21.74 29.84
N ARG A 288 40.08 22.88 30.21
CA ARG A 288 38.70 22.98 30.70
C ARG A 288 38.01 24.26 30.22
N PHE A 289 36.84 24.08 29.63
CA PHE A 289 35.92 25.15 29.24
C PHE A 289 34.63 25.08 30.04
N GLU A 290 34.07 26.22 30.36
CA GLU A 290 32.79 26.42 31.02
C GLU A 290 31.88 27.17 30.07
N VAL A 291 30.71 26.60 29.80
CA VAL A 291 29.69 27.22 28.94
C VAL A 291 28.69 27.90 29.84
N LEU A 292 28.51 29.21 29.69
CA LEU A 292 27.51 29.99 30.40
C LEU A 292 26.46 30.48 29.42
N CYS A 293 25.21 30.54 29.88
CA CYS A 293 24.07 30.95 29.08
C CYS A 293 23.24 31.96 29.88
N ASP A 294 22.65 32.94 29.19
CA ASP A 294 21.79 33.94 29.81
C ASP A 294 20.64 33.27 30.58
N GLY A 295 20.43 33.69 31.83
CA GLY A 295 19.35 33.18 32.68
C GLY A 295 19.68 31.91 33.48
N HIS A 296 20.94 31.50 33.53
CA HIS A 296 21.45 30.45 34.42
C HIS A 296 22.49 31.01 35.41
N ASP A 297 22.35 30.67 36.69
CA ASP A 297 23.31 31.08 37.72
C ASP A 297 24.52 30.14 37.70
N GLY A 298 25.55 30.52 36.95
CA GLY A 298 26.77 29.73 36.76
C GLY A 298 26.80 28.95 35.43
N PRO A 299 27.80 28.09 35.22
CA PRO A 299 27.94 27.36 33.97
C PRO A 299 26.82 26.31 33.80
N ILE A 300 26.24 26.24 32.61
CA ILE A 300 25.26 25.20 32.24
C ILE A 300 25.93 23.84 32.03
N GLY A 301 27.25 23.84 31.89
CA GLY A 301 28.06 22.64 31.78
C GLY A 301 29.54 22.95 31.56
N THR A 302 30.36 21.92 31.68
CA THR A 302 31.80 21.97 31.44
C THR A 302 32.18 21.10 30.26
N ILE A 303 33.25 21.47 29.57
CA ILE A 303 33.86 20.68 28.50
C ILE A 303 35.32 20.48 28.89
N GLU A 304 35.69 19.23 29.17
CA GLU A 304 37.05 18.88 29.60
C GLU A 304 37.75 18.04 28.55
N ARG A 305 39.07 18.22 28.45
CA ARG A 305 39.92 17.48 27.52
C ARG A 305 40.29 16.12 28.12
N ASP A 306 39.86 15.05 27.45
CA ASP A 306 40.17 13.66 27.77
C ASP A 306 41.06 13.07 26.66
N PRO A 307 41.97 12.11 26.95
CA PRO A 307 42.67 11.32 25.93
C PRO A 307 41.81 10.84 24.74
N GLN A 308 40.51 10.60 24.95
CA GLN A 308 39.61 10.09 23.91
C GLN A 308 38.79 11.18 23.17
N GLY A 309 38.91 12.46 23.56
CA GLY A 309 38.19 13.58 22.95
C GLY A 309 37.79 14.68 23.95
N LEU A 310 36.83 15.52 23.56
CA LEU A 310 36.27 16.53 24.46
C LEU A 310 35.02 15.99 25.13
N VAL A 311 35.02 15.90 26.46
CA VAL A 311 33.89 15.40 27.24
C VAL A 311 33.09 16.59 27.75
N ALA A 312 31.88 16.77 27.21
CA ALA A 312 30.92 17.74 27.72
C ALA A 312 30.10 17.11 28.86
N ARG A 313 29.96 17.81 29.98
CA ARG A 313 29.16 17.43 31.15
C ARG A 313 28.17 18.54 31.49
N LEU A 314 26.91 18.19 31.66
CA LEU A 314 25.88 19.12 32.14
C LEU A 314 26.10 19.44 33.62
N ALA A 315 25.72 20.65 34.01
CA ALA A 315 25.70 21.04 35.42
C ALA A 315 24.72 20.15 36.21
N SER A 316 25.06 19.84 37.45
CA SER A 316 24.33 18.86 38.28
C SER A 316 22.94 19.31 38.71
N ASP A 317 22.67 20.61 38.62
CA ASP A 317 21.40 21.27 38.93
C ASP A 317 20.43 21.30 37.73
N LEU A 318 20.85 20.83 36.55
CA LEU A 318 19.99 20.74 35.37
C LEU A 318 19.34 19.35 35.24
N GLU A 319 18.01 19.34 35.09
CA GLU A 319 17.27 18.11 34.80
C GLU A 319 17.49 17.66 33.34
N LEU A 320 17.62 16.34 33.14
CA LEU A 320 17.79 15.76 31.82
C LEU A 320 16.48 15.83 31.01
N PRO A 321 16.48 16.44 29.82
CA PRO A 321 15.31 16.44 28.96
C PRO A 321 14.91 15.03 28.51
N VAL A 322 13.61 14.84 28.24
CA VAL A 322 13.10 13.58 27.68
C VAL A 322 13.85 13.21 26.40
N GLY A 323 14.44 12.01 26.36
CA GLY A 323 15.22 11.51 25.23
C GLY A 323 16.74 11.77 25.31
N VAL A 324 17.23 12.45 26.35
CA VAL A 324 18.67 12.56 26.64
C VAL A 324 19.06 11.47 27.64
N ALA A 325 19.86 10.50 27.20
CA ALA A 325 20.19 9.32 27.99
C ALA A 325 21.25 9.55 29.07
N THR A 326 22.10 10.56 28.92
CA THR A 326 23.28 10.77 29.78
C THR A 326 23.53 12.25 30.04
N ALA A 327 24.02 12.58 31.24
CA ALA A 327 24.44 13.93 31.61
C ALA A 327 25.81 14.33 31.03
N HIS A 328 26.45 13.43 30.28
CA HIS A 328 27.73 13.69 29.63
C HIS A 328 27.81 13.00 28.28
N LYS A 329 28.60 13.57 27.36
CA LYS A 329 28.83 13.03 26.02
C LYS A 329 30.19 13.49 25.46
N THR A 330 30.83 12.64 24.68
CA THR A 330 32.14 12.92 24.06
C THR A 330 31.98 13.43 22.63
N PHE A 331 32.80 14.42 22.26
CA PHE A 331 32.77 15.10 20.97
C PHE A 331 34.18 15.26 20.38
N GLY A 332 34.24 15.41 19.07
CA GLY A 332 35.49 15.69 18.34
C GLY A 332 35.86 17.17 18.23
N SER A 333 34.96 18.08 18.60
CA SER A 333 35.18 19.53 18.48
C SER A 333 34.50 20.30 19.60
N LEU A 334 35.06 21.47 19.94
CA LEU A 334 34.52 22.37 20.96
C LEU A 334 33.13 22.89 20.53
N ASP A 335 32.95 23.19 19.25
CA ASP A 335 31.67 23.69 18.71
C ASP A 335 30.54 22.67 18.87
N ALA A 336 30.80 21.39 18.55
CA ALA A 336 29.79 20.34 18.69
C ALA A 336 29.44 20.06 20.17
N ALA A 337 30.44 20.12 21.05
CA ALA A 337 30.24 20.00 22.50
C ALA A 337 29.42 21.17 23.06
N THR A 338 29.72 22.39 22.60
CA THR A 338 29.05 23.62 23.02
C THR A 338 27.61 23.65 22.52
N ASP A 339 27.35 23.35 21.24
CA ASP A 339 26.00 23.28 20.69
C ASP A 339 25.17 22.23 21.43
N TRP A 340 25.73 21.06 21.74
CA TRP A 340 25.02 20.06 22.52
C TRP A 340 24.62 20.56 23.92
N LEU A 341 25.53 21.23 24.64
CA LEU A 341 25.21 21.82 25.96
C LEU A 341 24.11 22.88 25.85
N LEU A 342 24.22 23.79 24.89
CA LEU A 342 23.25 24.87 24.68
C LEU A 342 21.86 24.34 24.31
N GLN A 343 21.78 23.41 23.36
CA GLN A 343 20.52 22.78 22.96
C GLN A 343 19.90 21.99 24.12
N THR A 344 20.72 21.28 24.90
CA THR A 344 20.23 20.49 26.04
C THR A 344 19.72 21.41 27.16
N TYR A 345 20.44 22.49 27.47
CA TYR A 345 19.99 23.52 28.41
C TYR A 345 18.68 24.17 27.96
N GLY A 346 18.59 24.62 26.70
CA GLY A 346 17.39 25.23 26.15
C GLY A 346 16.17 24.32 26.30
N ARG A 347 16.31 23.03 25.97
CA ARG A 347 15.24 22.03 26.10
C ARG A 347 14.86 21.75 27.56
N SER A 348 15.85 21.70 28.46
CA SER A 348 15.64 21.47 29.90
C SER A 348 14.88 22.64 30.52
N ARG A 349 15.34 23.87 30.28
CA ARG A 349 14.83 25.08 30.93
C ARG A 349 13.54 25.61 30.31
N HIS A 350 13.39 25.50 28.99
CA HIS A 350 12.30 26.15 28.25
C HIS A 350 11.41 25.18 27.47
N GLY A 351 11.64 23.87 27.60
CA GLY A 351 10.87 22.82 26.96
C GLY A 351 11.36 22.47 25.56
N SER A 352 11.11 21.22 25.15
CA SER A 352 11.64 20.67 23.89
C SER A 352 10.94 21.15 22.62
N SER A 353 9.82 21.85 22.74
CA SER A 353 9.00 22.33 21.61
C SER A 353 9.36 23.75 21.13
N LYS A 354 10.28 24.44 21.83
CA LYS A 354 10.70 25.81 21.50
C LYS A 354 11.94 25.77 20.60
N LYS A 355 11.98 26.62 19.59
CA LYS A 355 13.21 26.83 18.80
C LYS A 355 14.13 27.79 19.53
N PHE A 356 15.41 27.44 19.59
CA PHE A 356 16.45 28.24 20.22
C PHE A 356 17.42 28.79 19.17
N TYR A 357 17.78 30.05 19.32
CA TYR A 357 18.93 30.63 18.65
C TYR A 357 19.95 31.01 19.72
N PHE A 358 21.22 30.74 19.45
CA PHE A 358 22.29 31.04 20.39
C PHE A 358 23.18 32.12 19.79
N GLN A 359 23.33 33.23 20.51
CA GLN A 359 24.16 34.34 20.08
C GLN A 359 25.40 34.39 20.97
N LEU A 360 26.57 34.24 20.36
CA LEU A 360 27.84 34.34 21.09
C LEU A 360 28.02 35.77 21.59
N GLN A 361 28.16 35.92 22.90
CA GLN A 361 28.49 37.18 23.56
C GLN A 361 30.01 37.27 23.78
N ARG A 362 30.54 38.48 23.65
CA ARG A 362 31.97 38.77 23.83
C ARG A 362 32.38 38.79 25.30
#